data_AF-A0A9C8ZND9-F1
#
_entry.id   AF-A0A9C8ZND9-F1
#
_cell.length_a   1.000
_cell.length_b   1.000
_cell.length_c   1.000
_cell.angle_alpha   90.00
_cell.angle_beta   90.00
_cell.angle_gamma   90.00
#
_symmetry.space_group_name_H-M   'P 1'
#
loop_
_entity.id
_entity.type
_entity.pdbx_description
1 polymer ?
#
loop_
_entity_poly.entity_id
_entity_poly.type
_entity_poly.pdbx_seq_one_letter_code
_entity_poly.pdbx_strand_id
1 'polypeptide(L)'
;MNTRKNLVAGAIAGIGLLAGNAHAMLLDFEADPAAQGSAEISWDGEATSGLVGTNIGITELYAADTPEHEGETYDVLDGNLSFTTGALESQYTMGSWEVWEFGGGGSITLTGTVDLNGNGIADDSSDTTIFDGEFDSATVQGNSLGGYEVVLSFFHTNINEDLLAFFGLNTKDAYGNPIVWLGQFNLLFNIDDWAYGASGNGFYSNTINGGYVKQMPSPATLMLLGAGLLGLGATKRLQKRKAA
;
A
#
# COMPACT_ATOMS: atom_id res chain seq x y z
N MET A 1 64.55 24.73 -21.10
CA MET A 1 63.98 23.65 -21.93
C MET A 1 64.25 22.33 -21.22
N ASN A 2 63.29 21.84 -20.43
CA ASN A 2 63.21 20.47 -19.95
C ASN A 2 61.85 20.23 -19.29
N THR A 3 61.24 19.12 -19.71
CA THR A 3 59.85 18.70 -19.61
C THR A 3 59.58 17.94 -18.30
N ARG A 4 58.51 18.27 -17.57
CA ARG A 4 57.77 17.35 -16.68
C ARG A 4 56.29 17.78 -16.68
N LYS A 5 55.45 17.25 -17.59
CA LYS A 5 54.51 16.14 -17.34
C LYS A 5 54.06 16.05 -15.88
N ASN A 6 52.79 16.37 -15.64
CA ASN A 6 51.88 15.57 -14.82
C ASN A 6 50.43 15.87 -15.24
N LEU A 7 49.92 14.99 -16.11
CA LEU A 7 48.50 14.66 -16.17
C LEU A 7 48.08 14.19 -14.78
N VAL A 8 47.01 14.75 -14.22
CA VAL A 8 46.13 13.99 -13.34
C VAL A 8 44.73 14.10 -13.94
N ALA A 9 44.42 13.08 -14.73
CA ALA A 9 43.05 12.71 -15.07
C ALA A 9 42.29 12.45 -13.76
N GLY A 10 41.20 13.18 -13.55
CA GLY A 10 40.23 12.90 -12.50
C GLY A 10 38.89 12.68 -13.15
N ALA A 11 38.47 11.42 -13.22
CA ALA A 11 37.28 10.95 -13.91
C ALA A 11 36.03 11.78 -13.56
N ILE A 12 35.39 12.34 -14.59
CA ILE A 12 33.97 12.70 -14.53
C ILE A 12 33.24 11.36 -14.63
N ALA A 13 32.96 10.74 -13.48
CA ALA A 13 32.02 9.63 -13.42
C ALA A 13 30.65 10.21 -13.81
N GLY A 14 30.26 10.01 -15.07
CA GLY A 14 28.91 10.29 -15.53
C GLY A 14 27.96 9.41 -14.73
N ILE A 15 27.33 9.99 -13.71
CA ILE A 15 26.10 9.45 -13.16
C ILE A 15 25.07 9.66 -14.25
N GLY A 16 24.97 8.68 -15.15
CA GLY A 16 23.80 8.55 -16.01
C GLY A 16 22.62 8.29 -15.10
N LEU A 17 21.95 9.36 -14.69
CA LEU A 17 20.60 9.27 -14.14
C LEU A 17 19.74 8.72 -15.27
N LEU A 18 19.61 7.40 -15.32
CA LEU A 18 18.38 6.78 -15.78
C LEU A 18 17.35 7.16 -14.70
N ALA A 19 16.81 8.37 -14.80
CA ALA A 19 15.54 8.71 -14.19
C ALA A 19 14.50 7.87 -14.94
N GLY A 20 14.42 6.58 -14.60
CA GLY A 20 13.21 5.82 -14.86
C GLY A 20 12.11 6.54 -14.09
N ASN A 21 11.09 7.00 -14.81
CA ASN A 21 9.88 7.46 -14.16
C ASN A 21 9.41 6.30 -13.29
N ALA A 22 9.48 6.45 -11.97
CA ALA A 22 8.79 5.55 -11.06
C ALA A 22 7.32 5.89 -11.20
N HIS A 23 6.66 5.31 -12.20
CA HIS A 23 5.22 5.27 -12.27
C HIS A 23 4.78 4.34 -11.15
N ALA A 24 4.01 4.88 -10.21
CA ALA A 24 3.31 4.07 -9.24
C ALA A 24 2.18 3.36 -10.00
N MET A 25 2.51 2.21 -10.60
CA MET A 25 1.52 1.31 -11.20
C MET A 25 0.48 1.01 -10.13
N LEU A 26 -0.81 0.99 -10.45
CA LEU A 26 -1.90 1.08 -9.47
C LEU A 26 -3.01 0.08 -9.78
N LEU A 27 -3.11 -0.98 -8.99
CA LEU A 27 -4.32 -1.78 -8.93
C LEU A 27 -5.27 -1.12 -7.94
N ASP A 28 -6.42 -0.65 -8.42
CA ASP A 28 -7.45 0.00 -7.59
C ASP A 28 -8.65 -0.94 -7.41
N PHE A 29 -8.88 -1.41 -6.19
CA PHE A 29 -9.96 -2.35 -5.88
C PHE A 29 -11.13 -1.63 -5.22
N GLU A 30 -12.32 -1.65 -5.83
CA GLU A 30 -13.49 -0.95 -5.30
C GLU A 30 -14.34 -1.85 -4.39
N ALA A 31 -14.70 -1.31 -3.23
CA ALA A 31 -15.68 -1.92 -2.34
C ALA A 31 -17.09 -1.45 -2.70
N ASP A 32 -17.94 -2.36 -3.19
CA ASP A 32 -19.36 -2.07 -3.49
C ASP A 32 -20.22 -2.26 -2.24
N PRO A 33 -20.90 -1.21 -1.73
CA PRO A 33 -21.85 -1.31 -0.62
C PRO A 33 -22.93 -2.40 -0.78
N ALA A 34 -23.34 -2.73 -2.00
CA ALA A 34 -24.35 -3.76 -2.27
C ALA A 34 -23.82 -5.19 -2.08
N ALA A 35 -22.49 -5.38 -2.15
CA ALA A 35 -21.82 -6.65 -1.90
C ALA A 35 -21.47 -6.90 -0.41
N GLN A 36 -21.70 -5.93 0.48
CA GLN A 36 -21.21 -5.92 1.87
C GLN A 36 -22.11 -6.63 2.89
N GLY A 37 -22.95 -7.59 2.47
CA GLY A 37 -24.02 -8.15 3.33
C GLY A 37 -23.56 -8.78 4.67
N SER A 38 -22.26 -9.04 4.82
CA SER A 38 -21.62 -9.54 6.04
C SER A 38 -20.32 -8.82 6.39
N ALA A 39 -20.07 -7.65 5.82
CA ALA A 39 -18.84 -6.93 6.08
C ALA A 39 -18.83 -6.33 7.48
N GLU A 40 -17.69 -6.42 8.15
CA GLU A 40 -17.55 -5.93 9.53
C GLU A 40 -16.23 -5.19 9.68
N ILE A 41 -16.25 -4.09 10.43
CA ILE A 41 -15.06 -3.40 10.92
C ILE A 41 -15.22 -3.23 12.42
N SER A 42 -14.22 -3.62 13.20
CA SER A 42 -14.29 -3.52 14.64
C SER A 42 -12.95 -3.28 15.30
N TRP A 43 -13.00 -2.64 16.46
CA TRP A 43 -11.90 -2.54 17.42
C TRP A 43 -12.50 -2.62 18.82
N ASP A 44 -11.97 -3.48 19.69
CA ASP A 44 -12.57 -3.80 21.00
C ASP A 44 -12.31 -2.76 22.11
N GLY A 45 -11.60 -1.67 21.79
CA GLY A 45 -11.28 -0.59 22.72
C GLY A 45 -10.02 -0.84 23.57
N GLU A 46 -9.33 -1.97 23.39
CA GLU A 46 -8.11 -2.29 24.13
C GLU A 46 -6.87 -1.74 23.43
N ALA A 47 -5.93 -1.20 24.20
CA ALA A 47 -4.68 -0.65 23.64
C ALA A 47 -3.79 -1.73 23.00
N THR A 48 -4.01 -3.01 23.33
CA THR A 48 -3.22 -4.14 22.79
C THR A 48 -3.86 -4.80 21.57
N SER A 49 -5.07 -4.41 21.18
CA SER A 49 -5.78 -4.97 20.03
C SER A 49 -5.61 -4.07 18.81
N GLY A 50 -5.69 -4.68 17.64
CA GLY A 50 -5.71 -3.97 16.36
C GLY A 50 -7.14 -3.77 15.85
N LEU A 51 -7.25 -2.91 14.85
CA LEU A 51 -8.45 -2.78 14.02
C LEU A 51 -8.60 -4.04 13.16
N VAL A 52 -9.79 -4.61 13.14
CA VAL A 52 -10.13 -5.81 12.38
C VAL A 52 -11.19 -5.46 11.36
N GLY A 53 -10.95 -5.79 10.09
CA GLY A 53 -11.94 -5.76 9.03
C GLY A 53 -12.14 -7.17 8.46
N THR A 54 -13.38 -7.58 8.22
CA THR A 54 -13.67 -8.92 7.66
C THR A 54 -14.79 -8.86 6.64
N ASN A 55 -14.74 -9.75 5.65
CA ASN A 55 -15.81 -9.94 4.66
C ASN A 55 -16.16 -8.67 3.88
N ILE A 56 -15.15 -7.83 3.62
CA ILE A 56 -15.33 -6.59 2.86
C ILE A 56 -15.36 -6.98 1.37
N GLY A 57 -16.54 -6.87 0.76
CA GLY A 57 -16.74 -7.25 -0.63
C GLY A 57 -15.97 -6.35 -1.58
N ILE A 58 -15.20 -6.94 -2.49
CA ILE A 58 -14.50 -6.24 -3.57
C ILE A 58 -15.06 -6.74 -4.90
N THR A 59 -15.46 -5.83 -5.77
CA THR A 59 -16.18 -6.19 -7.01
C THR A 59 -15.44 -5.82 -8.27
N GLU A 60 -14.56 -4.83 -8.21
CA GLU A 60 -13.86 -4.32 -9.39
C GLU A 60 -12.38 -4.16 -9.12
N LEU A 61 -11.59 -4.38 -10.17
CA LEU A 61 -10.17 -4.08 -10.25
C LEU A 61 -9.95 -3.11 -11.41
N TYR A 62 -9.44 -1.92 -11.11
CA TYR A 62 -9.04 -0.94 -12.12
C TYR A 62 -7.52 -0.97 -12.29
N ALA A 63 -7.08 -1.14 -13.54
CA ALA A 63 -5.68 -1.29 -13.92
C ALA A 63 -5.08 0.07 -14.35
N ALA A 64 -4.67 0.89 -13.38
CA ALA A 64 -4.01 2.16 -13.64
C ALA A 64 -2.49 2.05 -13.69
N ASP A 65 -1.87 2.89 -14.52
CA ASP A 65 -0.44 2.88 -14.83
C ASP A 65 0.13 1.46 -15.13
N THR A 66 -0.65 0.55 -15.72
CA THR A 66 -0.19 -0.81 -16.10
C THR A 66 0.34 -0.85 -17.55
N PRO A 67 1.44 -1.57 -17.84
CA PRO A 67 2.01 -1.62 -19.18
C PRO A 67 1.10 -2.18 -20.28
N GLU A 68 0.30 -3.22 -19.98
CA GLU A 68 -0.45 -3.96 -21.01
C GLU A 68 -1.94 -3.64 -21.04
N HIS A 69 -2.53 -3.13 -19.95
CA HIS A 69 -3.98 -2.96 -19.80
C HIS A 69 -4.39 -1.64 -19.14
N GLU A 70 -3.71 -0.55 -19.52
CA GLU A 70 -3.93 0.77 -18.95
C GLU A 70 -5.38 1.26 -19.05
N GLY A 71 -5.97 1.57 -17.90
CA GLY A 71 -7.29 2.16 -17.77
C GLY A 71 -8.46 1.20 -17.99
N GLU A 72 -8.20 -0.11 -18.03
CA GLU A 72 -9.23 -1.15 -18.08
C GLU A 72 -9.74 -1.50 -16.68
N THR A 73 -11.01 -1.92 -16.59
CA THR A 73 -11.64 -2.42 -15.37
C THR A 73 -12.03 -3.88 -15.57
N TYR A 74 -11.80 -4.69 -14.54
CA TYR A 74 -12.10 -6.12 -14.51
C TYR A 74 -12.99 -6.45 -13.33
N ASP A 75 -13.87 -7.43 -13.53
CA ASP A 75 -14.74 -7.93 -12.46
C ASP A 75 -13.95 -8.83 -11.52
N VAL A 76 -14.12 -8.59 -10.21
CA VAL A 76 -13.61 -9.47 -9.16
C VAL A 76 -14.74 -10.38 -8.72
N LEU A 77 -14.57 -11.67 -8.97
CA LEU A 77 -15.53 -12.71 -8.60
C LEU A 77 -15.20 -13.23 -7.19
N ASP A 78 -16.23 -13.29 -6.34
CA ASP A 78 -16.12 -13.72 -4.94
C ASP A 78 -15.04 -12.95 -4.13
N GLY A 79 -14.84 -11.67 -4.48
CA GLY A 79 -13.84 -10.81 -3.86
C GLY A 79 -14.13 -10.53 -2.38
N ASN A 80 -13.24 -10.96 -1.49
CA ASN A 80 -13.34 -10.75 -0.06
C ASN A 80 -12.01 -10.26 0.52
N LEU A 81 -12.03 -9.00 0.98
CA LEU A 81 -10.96 -8.37 1.72
C LEU A 81 -11.16 -8.57 3.23
N SER A 82 -10.12 -9.07 3.89
CA SER A 82 -10.04 -9.16 5.36
C SER A 82 -8.69 -8.66 5.84
N PHE A 83 -8.68 -8.03 7.01
CA PHE A 83 -7.49 -7.39 7.53
C PHE A 83 -7.48 -7.31 9.07
N THR A 84 -6.28 -7.22 9.64
CA THR A 84 -6.03 -6.92 11.05
C THR A 84 -4.79 -6.05 11.12
N THR A 85 -4.86 -4.93 11.84
CA THR A 85 -3.70 -4.04 12.00
C THR A 85 -2.85 -4.44 13.21
N GLY A 86 -1.76 -3.71 13.45
CA GLY A 86 -1.11 -3.69 14.75
C GLY A 86 -1.96 -3.04 15.84
N ALA A 87 -1.43 -3.06 17.06
CA ALA A 87 -2.08 -2.50 18.25
C ALA A 87 -2.28 -0.97 18.13
N LEU A 88 -3.25 -0.44 18.88
CA LEU A 88 -3.43 1.02 19.01
C LEU A 88 -2.18 1.67 19.60
N GLU A 89 -1.59 2.63 18.88
CA GLU A 89 -0.45 3.42 19.35
C GLU A 89 -0.90 4.74 19.97
N SER A 90 -1.92 5.38 19.39
CA SER A 90 -2.40 6.67 19.87
C SER A 90 -3.89 6.90 19.57
N GLN A 91 -4.55 7.66 20.44
CA GLN A 91 -5.90 8.16 20.23
C GLN A 91 -5.97 9.62 20.67
N TYR A 92 -6.52 10.48 19.82
CA TYR A 92 -6.66 11.90 20.13
C TYR A 92 -7.82 12.56 19.38
N THR A 93 -8.20 13.75 19.85
CA THR A 93 -9.25 14.57 19.23
C THR A 93 -8.63 15.78 18.54
N MET A 94 -9.00 16.00 17.29
CA MET A 94 -8.59 17.16 16.49
C MET A 94 -9.82 17.97 16.06
N GLY A 95 -10.22 18.93 16.90
CA GLY A 95 -11.45 19.71 16.68
C GLY A 95 -12.69 18.84 16.89
N SER A 96 -13.47 18.61 15.83
CA SER A 96 -14.65 17.72 15.85
C SER A 96 -14.34 16.28 15.43
N TRP A 97 -13.06 15.97 15.21
CA TRP A 97 -12.59 14.68 14.72
C TRP A 97 -11.98 13.86 15.85
N GLU A 98 -12.30 12.58 15.88
CA GLU A 98 -11.60 11.56 16.66
C GLU A 98 -10.66 10.79 15.73
N VAL A 99 -9.45 10.55 16.20
CA VAL A 99 -8.38 9.90 15.44
C VAL A 99 -7.82 8.75 16.27
N TRP A 100 -7.71 7.59 15.63
CA TRP A 100 -7.06 6.39 16.17
C TRP A 100 -5.91 6.01 15.24
N GLU A 101 -4.71 5.93 15.80
CA GLU A 101 -3.50 5.51 15.09
C GLU A 101 -3.14 4.10 15.55
N PHE A 102 -3.13 3.17 14.60
CA PHE A 102 -2.74 1.79 14.79
C PHE A 102 -1.34 1.58 14.21
N GLY A 103 -0.52 0.87 14.97
CA GLY A 103 0.84 0.52 14.55
C GLY A 103 0.86 -0.52 13.44
N GLY A 104 2.06 -0.78 12.94
CA GLY A 104 2.31 -1.86 11.98
C GLY A 104 2.17 -3.25 12.58
N GLY A 105 2.19 -4.24 11.70
CA GLY A 105 1.91 -5.64 12.01
C GLY A 105 0.57 -6.10 11.47
N GLY A 106 0.19 -7.31 11.89
CA GLY A 106 -1.06 -7.93 11.47
C GLY A 106 -1.00 -8.44 10.03
N SER A 107 -2.13 -8.39 9.32
CA SER A 107 -2.26 -8.94 7.96
C SER A 107 -3.36 -8.25 7.17
N ILE A 108 -3.21 -8.21 5.85
CA ILE A 108 -4.27 -7.85 4.90
C ILE A 108 -4.31 -8.92 3.81
N THR A 109 -5.50 -9.35 3.41
CA THR A 109 -5.66 -10.37 2.38
C THR A 109 -6.91 -10.10 1.56
N LEU A 110 -6.75 -10.01 0.24
CA LEU A 110 -7.85 -10.06 -0.71
C LEU A 110 -7.88 -11.44 -1.37
N THR A 111 -8.96 -12.16 -1.10
CA THR A 111 -9.29 -13.41 -1.79
C THR A 111 -10.34 -13.17 -2.85
N GLY A 112 -10.44 -14.08 -3.82
CA GLY A 112 -11.31 -14.00 -4.97
C GLY A 112 -10.56 -14.41 -6.23
N THR A 113 -11.17 -14.14 -7.37
CA THR A 113 -10.58 -14.37 -8.70
C THR A 113 -10.93 -13.21 -9.62
N VAL A 114 -10.08 -12.88 -10.58
CA VAL A 114 -10.35 -11.81 -11.56
C VAL A 114 -10.82 -12.41 -12.88
N ASP A 115 -11.93 -11.89 -13.42
CA ASP A 115 -12.40 -12.21 -14.77
C ASP A 115 -11.69 -11.30 -15.78
N LEU A 116 -10.62 -11.82 -16.37
CA LEU A 116 -9.72 -11.05 -17.23
C LEU A 116 -10.24 -10.94 -18.67
N ASN A 117 -11.20 -11.78 -19.07
CA ASN A 117 -11.77 -11.78 -20.42
C ASN A 117 -13.26 -11.41 -20.49
N GLY A 118 -13.89 -11.15 -19.34
CA GLY A 118 -15.28 -10.70 -19.21
C GLY A 118 -16.31 -11.77 -19.53
N ASN A 119 -16.02 -13.05 -19.28
CA ASN A 119 -16.92 -14.17 -19.58
C ASN A 119 -17.72 -14.68 -18.36
N GLY A 120 -17.50 -14.10 -17.18
CA GLY A 120 -18.07 -14.50 -15.89
C GLY A 120 -17.41 -15.72 -15.25
N ILE A 121 -16.17 -16.06 -15.63
CA ILE A 121 -15.40 -17.21 -15.15
C ILE A 121 -13.99 -16.74 -14.79
N ALA A 122 -13.47 -17.22 -13.67
CA ALA A 122 -12.09 -16.98 -13.24
C ALA A 122 -11.07 -17.37 -14.31
N ASP A 123 -10.17 -16.44 -14.65
CA ASP A 123 -9.07 -16.65 -15.61
C ASP A 123 -7.69 -16.76 -14.94
N ASP A 124 -7.59 -16.34 -13.68
CA ASP A 124 -6.41 -16.57 -12.85
C ASP A 124 -6.32 -18.03 -12.40
N SER A 125 -5.12 -18.48 -12.03
CA SER A 125 -4.90 -19.87 -11.62
C SER A 125 -5.74 -20.25 -10.39
N SER A 126 -5.72 -21.53 -10.00
CA SER A 126 -6.46 -22.04 -8.83
C SER A 126 -6.14 -21.39 -7.47
N ASP A 127 -5.22 -20.42 -7.44
CA ASP A 127 -4.95 -19.62 -6.26
C ASP A 127 -6.00 -18.51 -6.14
N THR A 128 -6.87 -18.66 -5.15
CA THR A 128 -7.94 -17.70 -4.84
C THR A 128 -7.41 -16.47 -4.09
N THR A 129 -6.10 -16.28 -3.97
CA THR A 129 -5.51 -15.11 -3.34
C THR A 129 -5.08 -14.12 -4.42
N ILE A 130 -5.74 -12.96 -4.46
CA ILE A 130 -5.38 -11.87 -5.35
C ILE A 130 -4.13 -11.18 -4.79
N PHE A 131 -4.15 -10.85 -3.49
CA PHE A 131 -2.99 -10.34 -2.78
C PHE A 131 -3.04 -10.62 -1.29
N ASP A 132 -1.86 -10.71 -0.67
CA ASP A 132 -1.67 -10.79 0.78
C ASP A 132 -0.56 -9.84 1.24
N GLY A 133 -0.60 -9.39 2.49
CA GLY A 133 0.37 -8.43 3.00
C GLY A 133 0.31 -8.17 4.49
N GLU A 134 1.14 -7.23 4.95
CA GLU A 134 1.26 -6.79 6.34
C GLU A 134 1.20 -5.25 6.41
N PHE A 135 0.50 -4.69 7.40
CA PHE A 135 0.42 -3.24 7.57
C PHE A 135 1.71 -2.67 8.14
N ASP A 136 2.09 -1.50 7.65
CA ASP A 136 3.08 -0.63 8.29
C ASP A 136 2.43 0.28 9.33
N SER A 137 1.20 0.72 9.05
CA SER A 137 0.36 1.52 9.95
C SER A 137 -1.06 1.65 9.39
N ALA A 138 -2.01 2.04 10.25
CA ALA A 138 -3.35 2.44 9.83
C ALA A 138 -3.88 3.60 10.68
N THR A 139 -4.67 4.47 10.07
CA THR A 139 -5.33 5.58 10.77
C THR A 139 -6.83 5.54 10.48
N VAL A 140 -7.61 5.51 11.55
CA VAL A 140 -9.06 5.75 11.50
C VAL A 140 -9.31 7.18 11.94
N GLN A 141 -10.09 7.91 11.16
CA GLN A 141 -10.57 9.24 11.53
C GLN A 141 -12.08 9.27 11.36
N GLY A 142 -12.76 9.95 12.25
CA GLY A 142 -14.16 10.23 12.01
C GLY A 142 -14.66 11.43 12.77
N ASN A 143 -15.81 11.90 12.34
CA ASN A 143 -16.43 13.09 12.89
C ASN A 143 -17.58 12.70 13.80
N SER A 144 -17.65 13.34 14.97
CA SER A 144 -18.79 13.32 15.89
C SER A 144 -20.17 13.60 15.25
N LEU A 145 -20.21 14.20 14.06
CA LEU A 145 -21.43 14.48 13.28
C LEU A 145 -21.86 13.36 12.32
N GLY A 146 -21.12 12.25 12.25
CA GLY A 146 -21.38 11.09 11.37
C GLY A 146 -20.41 11.01 10.19
N GLY A 147 -19.95 9.78 9.89
CA GLY A 147 -18.97 9.45 8.85
C GLY A 147 -17.59 9.11 9.44
N TYR A 148 -17.18 7.85 9.30
CA TYR A 148 -15.87 7.32 9.72
C TYR A 148 -15.12 6.82 8.49
N GLU A 149 -13.83 7.08 8.46
CA GLU A 149 -12.97 6.70 7.35
C GLU A 149 -11.71 6.05 7.92
N VAL A 150 -11.36 4.87 7.40
CA VAL A 150 -9.98 4.40 7.41
C VAL A 150 -9.26 5.26 6.36
N VAL A 151 -8.59 6.32 6.79
CA VAL A 151 -8.12 7.39 5.90
C VAL A 151 -6.76 7.05 5.28
N LEU A 152 -5.91 6.31 5.99
CA LEU A 152 -4.55 6.04 5.51
C LEU A 152 -4.07 4.74 6.13
N SER A 153 -3.80 3.76 5.29
CA SER A 153 -3.06 2.58 5.72
C SER A 153 -2.05 2.21 4.66
N PHE A 154 -0.82 1.95 5.09
CA PHE A 154 0.26 1.49 4.23
C PHE A 154 0.51 0.03 4.53
N PHE A 155 0.76 -0.76 3.51
CA PHE A 155 1.08 -2.18 3.67
C PHE A 155 2.05 -2.65 2.62
N HIS A 156 2.81 -3.69 2.93
CA HIS A 156 3.61 -4.40 1.96
C HIS A 156 2.85 -5.64 1.50
N THR A 157 2.79 -5.89 0.20
CA THR A 157 1.98 -6.97 -0.36
C THR A 157 2.72 -7.81 -1.40
N ASN A 158 2.35 -9.09 -1.44
CA ASN A 158 2.56 -9.99 -2.56
C ASN A 158 1.27 -10.02 -3.40
N ILE A 159 1.41 -9.83 -4.70
CA ILE A 159 0.31 -9.91 -5.66
C ILE A 159 0.46 -11.23 -6.42
N ASN A 160 -0.66 -11.84 -6.76
CA ASN A 160 -0.71 -13.04 -7.59
C ASN A 160 0.17 -12.88 -8.85
N GLU A 161 1.09 -13.83 -9.08
CA GLU A 161 2.05 -13.74 -10.18
C GLU A 161 1.40 -13.78 -11.57
N ASP A 162 0.25 -14.45 -11.71
CA ASP A 162 -0.48 -14.51 -12.98
C ASP A 162 -1.14 -13.16 -13.31
N LEU A 163 -1.70 -12.48 -12.31
CA LEU A 163 -2.19 -11.11 -12.48
C LEU A 163 -1.06 -10.16 -12.83
N LEU A 164 0.08 -10.25 -12.13
CA LEU A 164 1.26 -9.44 -12.46
C LEU A 164 1.71 -9.69 -13.91
N ALA A 165 1.76 -10.95 -14.34
CA ALA A 165 2.13 -11.29 -15.71
C ALA A 165 1.13 -10.76 -16.74
N PHE A 166 -0.18 -10.87 -16.46
CA PHE A 166 -1.24 -10.34 -17.33
C PHE A 166 -1.12 -8.82 -17.50
N PHE A 167 -0.87 -8.08 -16.43
CA PHE A 167 -0.71 -6.63 -16.49
C PHE A 167 0.66 -6.17 -17.05
N GLY A 168 1.56 -7.10 -17.43
CA GLY A 168 2.90 -6.78 -17.89
C GLY A 168 3.84 -6.27 -16.77
N LEU A 169 3.55 -6.62 -15.53
CA LEU A 169 4.27 -6.19 -14.33
C LEU A 169 5.39 -7.19 -14.00
N ASN A 170 6.57 -6.66 -13.68
CA ASN A 170 7.69 -7.52 -13.28
C ASN A 170 7.46 -8.06 -11.87
N THR A 171 7.69 -9.37 -11.68
CA THR A 171 7.73 -10.00 -10.35
C THR A 171 9.09 -9.82 -9.67
N LYS A 172 10.11 -9.39 -10.43
CA LYS A 172 11.50 -9.25 -9.97
C LYS A 172 12.12 -7.92 -10.37
N ASP A 173 12.96 -7.38 -9.50
CA ASP A 173 13.74 -6.17 -9.77
C ASP A 173 14.86 -6.42 -10.80
N ALA A 174 15.60 -5.35 -11.15
CA ALA A 174 16.72 -5.43 -12.09
C ALA A 174 17.88 -6.36 -11.66
N TYR A 175 17.87 -6.80 -10.40
CA TYR A 175 18.86 -7.71 -9.81
C TYR A 175 18.32 -9.13 -9.62
N GLY A 176 17.06 -9.38 -9.98
CA GLY A 176 16.40 -10.67 -9.84
C GLY A 176 15.79 -10.96 -8.46
N ASN A 177 15.71 -9.96 -7.57
CA ASN A 177 15.05 -10.11 -6.27
C ASN A 177 13.53 -9.92 -6.45
N PRO A 178 12.68 -10.62 -5.67
CA PRO A 178 11.24 -10.36 -5.65
C PRO A 178 10.93 -8.88 -5.36
N ILE A 179 10.01 -8.29 -6.12
CA ILE A 179 9.52 -6.93 -5.86
C ILE A 179 8.48 -6.99 -4.76
N VAL A 180 8.69 -6.21 -3.71
CA VAL A 180 7.66 -5.95 -2.69
C VAL A 180 6.83 -4.76 -3.15
N TRP A 181 5.52 -4.95 -3.20
CA TRP A 181 4.56 -3.91 -3.57
C TRP A 181 4.10 -3.18 -2.31
N LEU A 182 3.94 -1.86 -2.42
CA LEU A 182 3.36 -1.00 -1.41
C LEU A 182 1.90 -0.76 -1.73
N GLY A 183 1.03 -1.03 -0.78
CA GLY A 183 -0.37 -0.71 -0.85
C GLY A 183 -0.74 0.55 -0.06
N GLN A 184 -1.77 1.25 -0.52
CA GLN A 184 -2.53 2.21 0.25
C GLN A 184 -4.00 1.76 0.28
N PHE A 185 -4.61 1.66 1.46
CA PHE A 185 -6.02 1.31 1.59
C PHE A 185 -6.81 2.44 2.26
N ASN A 186 -7.96 2.77 1.67
CA ASN A 186 -8.92 3.75 2.18
C ASN A 186 -10.31 3.12 2.19
N LEU A 187 -11.03 3.21 3.30
CA LEU A 187 -12.37 2.62 3.44
C LEU A 187 -13.28 3.56 4.22
N LEU A 188 -14.43 3.88 3.66
CA LEU A 188 -15.45 4.69 4.30
C LEU A 188 -16.51 3.78 4.93
N PHE A 189 -16.81 4.00 6.21
CA PHE A 189 -17.77 3.21 6.97
C PHE A 189 -18.54 4.06 7.98
N ASN A 190 -19.58 3.50 8.60
CA ASN A 190 -20.30 4.14 9.70
C ASN A 190 -20.16 3.30 10.97
N ILE A 191 -19.84 3.93 12.10
CA ILE A 191 -19.86 3.24 13.39
C ILE A 191 -21.32 3.06 13.83
N ASP A 192 -21.71 1.80 14.00
CA ASP A 192 -23.04 1.39 14.43
C ASP A 192 -23.12 1.21 15.95
N ASP A 193 -21.99 0.87 16.60
CA ASP A 193 -21.87 0.76 18.05
C ASP A 193 -20.56 1.38 18.55
N TRP A 194 -20.68 2.25 19.55
CA TRP A 194 -19.61 3.02 20.19
C TRP A 194 -19.17 2.48 21.55
N ALA A 195 -19.85 1.45 22.03
CA ALA A 195 -19.55 0.79 23.29
C ALA A 195 -19.15 -0.66 23.04
N TYR A 196 -18.53 -0.92 21.87
CA TYR A 196 -18.10 -2.26 21.50
C TYR A 196 -16.93 -2.73 22.36
N GLY A 197 -16.83 -4.04 22.55
CA GLY A 197 -15.83 -4.67 23.39
C GLY A 197 -16.11 -4.58 24.90
N ALA A 198 -15.27 -5.23 25.70
CA ALA A 198 -15.47 -5.33 27.15
C ALA A 198 -15.17 -4.01 27.88
N SER A 199 -14.34 -3.16 27.29
CA SER A 199 -13.96 -1.85 27.84
C SER A 199 -15.04 -0.78 27.64
N GLY A 200 -15.92 -0.96 26.65
CA GLY A 200 -16.88 0.06 26.21
C GLY A 200 -16.24 1.27 25.51
N ASN A 201 -14.96 1.18 25.12
CA ASN A 201 -14.24 2.23 24.39
C ASN A 201 -13.99 1.87 22.92
N GLY A 202 -14.46 0.68 22.50
CA GLY A 202 -14.30 0.20 21.14
C GLY A 202 -15.40 0.68 20.21
N PHE A 203 -15.28 0.31 18.94
CA PHE A 203 -16.33 0.53 17.96
C PHE A 203 -16.56 -0.69 17.06
N TYR A 204 -17.77 -0.77 16.52
CA TYR A 204 -18.18 -1.77 15.56
C TYR A 204 -18.99 -1.14 14.43
N SER A 205 -18.79 -1.65 13.23
CA SER A 205 -19.50 -1.27 12.01
C SER A 205 -19.85 -2.51 11.20
N ASN A 206 -21.07 -2.57 10.69
CA ASN A 206 -21.49 -3.46 9.60
C ASN A 206 -21.87 -2.70 8.33
N THR A 207 -21.61 -1.39 8.30
CA THR A 207 -22.00 -0.49 7.22
C THR A 207 -20.76 0.09 6.56
N ILE A 208 -20.45 -0.41 5.37
CA ILE A 208 -19.39 0.11 4.51
C ILE A 208 -20.04 0.94 3.40
N ASN A 209 -19.58 2.18 3.25
CA ASN A 209 -20.13 3.15 2.30
C ASN A 209 -19.33 3.23 1.00
N GLY A 210 -18.26 2.44 0.89
CA GLY A 210 -17.34 2.41 -0.25
C GLY A 210 -15.90 2.54 0.20
N GLY A 211 -14.97 2.26 -0.70
CA GLY A 211 -13.54 2.29 -0.39
C GLY A 211 -12.73 1.81 -1.57
N TYR A 212 -11.42 2.02 -1.48
CA TYR A 212 -10.51 1.65 -2.53
C TYR A 212 -9.15 1.19 -1.97
N VAL A 213 -8.58 0.15 -2.59
CA VAL A 213 -7.23 -0.35 -2.28
C VAL A 213 -6.34 -0.09 -3.48
N LYS A 214 -5.27 0.69 -3.29
CA LYS A 214 -4.28 1.04 -4.30
C LYS A 214 -2.99 0.28 -4.06
N GLN A 215 -2.36 -0.29 -5.09
CA GLN A 215 -1.09 -1.00 -4.94
C GLN A 215 -0.06 -0.53 -5.96
N MET A 216 1.15 -0.21 -5.50
CA MET A 216 2.25 0.32 -6.31
C MET A 216 3.60 -0.30 -6.00
N PRO A 217 4.52 -0.43 -6.98
CA PRO A 217 5.87 -0.91 -6.70
C PRO A 217 6.57 -0.01 -5.69
N SER A 218 7.32 -0.58 -4.75
CA SER A 218 8.13 0.24 -3.85
C SER A 218 9.10 1.13 -4.67
N PRO A 219 9.12 2.46 -4.47
CA PRO A 219 9.91 3.31 -5.34
C PRO A 219 11.40 3.12 -5.11
N ALA A 220 12.12 2.61 -6.12
CA ALA A 220 13.59 2.63 -6.15
C ALA A 220 14.15 4.08 -6.05
N THR A 221 13.32 5.10 -6.30
CA THR A 221 13.63 6.51 -6.12
C THR A 221 13.90 6.90 -4.66
N LEU A 222 13.29 6.25 -3.66
CA LEU A 222 13.64 6.50 -2.25
C LEU A 222 15.06 6.00 -1.94
N MET A 223 15.42 4.82 -2.45
CA MET A 223 16.79 4.32 -2.35
C MET A 223 17.78 5.20 -3.12
N LEU A 224 17.40 5.68 -4.32
CA LEU A 224 18.22 6.58 -5.12
C LEU A 224 18.42 7.94 -4.43
N LEU A 225 17.38 8.50 -3.81
CA LEU A 225 17.47 9.73 -3.04
C LEU A 225 18.39 9.54 -1.83
N GLY A 226 18.23 8.45 -1.09
CA GLY A 226 19.11 8.08 0.02
C GLY A 226 20.57 7.93 -0.40
N ALA A 227 20.83 7.19 -1.48
CA ALA A 227 22.16 7.01 -2.05
C ALA A 227 22.76 8.33 -2.57
N GLY A 228 21.94 9.18 -3.20
CA GLY A 228 22.33 10.50 -3.67
C GLY A 228 22.75 11.43 -2.53
N LEU A 229 22.00 11.47 -1.43
CA LEU A 229 22.32 12.25 -0.24
C LEU A 229 23.61 11.75 0.44
N LEU A 230 23.79 10.43 0.54
CA LEU A 230 25.03 9.83 1.07
C LEU A 230 26.24 10.17 0.19
N GLY A 231 26.09 10.13 -1.13
CA GLY A 231 27.12 10.53 -2.09
C GLY A 231 27.53 12.00 -1.95
N LEU A 232 26.55 12.91 -1.81
CA LEU A 232 26.79 14.34 -1.56
C LEU A 232 27.49 14.58 -0.20
N GLY A 233 27.11 13.83 0.84
CA GLY A 233 27.77 13.89 2.15
C GLY A 233 29.23 13.43 2.11
N ALA A 234 29.51 12.31 1.43
CA ALA A 234 30.86 11.76 1.30
C ALA A 234 31.80 12.69 0.50
N THR A 235 31.31 13.26 -0.59
CA THR A 235 32.10 14.19 -1.43
C THR A 235 32.45 15.48 -0.69
N LYS A 236 31.51 16.06 0.08
CA LYS A 236 31.76 17.24 0.91
C LYS A 236 32.79 16.97 2.03
N ARG A 237 32.76 15.77 2.63
CA ARG A 237 33.74 15.36 3.65
C ARG A 237 35.15 15.18 3.07
N LEU A 238 35.25 14.63 1.86
CA LEU A 238 36.54 14.49 1.16
C LEU A 238 37.14 15.84 0.76
N GLN A 239 36.31 16.81 0.35
CA GLN A 239 36.78 18.17 0.07
C GLN A 239 37.32 18.87 1.32
N LYS A 240 36.65 18.75 2.47
CA LYS A 240 37.11 19.37 3.73
C LYS A 240 38.44 18.79 4.23
N ARG A 241 38.72 17.51 3.99
CA ARG A 241 40.01 16.85 4.35
C ARG A 241 41.17 17.24 3.43
N LYS A 242 40.90 17.77 2.23
CA LYS A 242 41.94 18.30 1.32
C LYS A 242 42.28 19.77 1.57
N ALA A 243 41.40 20.48 2.28
CA ALA A 243 41.58 21.90 2.62
C ALA A 243 42.22 22.13 4.01
N ALA A 244 42.45 21.05 4.76
CA ALA A 244 43.19 21.02 6.02
C ALA A 244 44.54 20.33 5.79
#